data_AF-X0THW9-F1
#
_entry.id   AF-X0THW9-F1
#
_cell.length_a   1.000
_cell.length_b   1.000
_cell.length_c   1.000
_cell.angle_alpha   90.00
_cell.angle_beta   90.00
_cell.angle_gamma   90.00
#
_symmetry.space_group_name_H-M   'P 1'
#
loop_
_entity.id
_entity.type
_entity.pdbx_description
1 polymer ?
#
loop_
_entity_poly.entity_id
_entity_poly.type
_entity_poly.pdbx_seq_one_letter_code
_entity_poly.pdbx_strand_id
1 'polypeptide(L)'
;MTIKPDYFSLDSLLQKRLFRIPEYQRAYSWQEKQRNDLFEDIRRLKQYGSERHHFMATMVCLQTSNKEEIGADEFNIFNIVDGQQRLTTLIIILKALTKKLINGNAKDKKEGEKLNELLVKGDQRLILLQTNHDSSFMFRSYLIEGIIP
;
A
#
# COMPACT_ATOMS: atom_id res chain seq x y z
N MET A 1 6.73 -6.48 -25.34
CA MET A 1 6.54 -6.20 -23.90
C MET A 1 7.77 -6.74 -23.18
N THR A 2 8.60 -5.86 -22.62
CA THR A 2 9.85 -6.27 -21.96
C THR A 2 9.60 -6.40 -20.46
N ILE A 3 9.93 -7.56 -19.89
CA ILE A 3 9.85 -7.77 -18.44
C ILE A 3 11.09 -7.17 -17.80
N LYS A 4 10.90 -6.29 -16.82
CA LYS A 4 11.99 -5.70 -16.03
C LYS A 4 11.85 -6.14 -14.57
N PRO A 5 12.63 -7.14 -14.11
CA PRO A 5 12.64 -7.51 -12.71
C PRO A 5 13.44 -6.47 -11.90
N ASP A 6 12.81 -5.90 -10.88
CA ASP A 6 13.43 -4.99 -9.93
C ASP A 6 13.14 -5.50 -8.50
N TYR A 7 14.10 -5.32 -7.59
CA TYR A 7 13.95 -5.69 -6.18
C TYR A 7 13.67 -4.43 -5.35
N PHE A 8 12.56 -4.43 -4.61
CA PHE A 8 12.16 -3.32 -3.75
C PHE A 8 11.89 -3.80 -2.32
N SER A 9 12.22 -2.95 -1.35
CA SER A 9 11.62 -3.02 -0.02
C SER A 9 10.19 -2.48 -0.11
N LEU A 10 9.36 -2.74 0.91
CA LEU A 10 8.01 -2.17 0.92
C LEU A 10 8.06 -0.64 0.87
N ASP A 11 8.96 0.00 1.61
CA ASP A 11 9.13 1.45 1.59
C ASP A 11 9.48 1.97 0.18
N SER A 12 10.53 1.43 -0.45
CA SER A 12 10.97 1.89 -1.76
C SER A 12 10.00 1.55 -2.89
N LEU A 13 9.16 0.52 -2.72
CA LEU A 13 8.07 0.19 -3.63
C LEU A 13 6.99 1.30 -3.63
N LEU A 14 6.61 1.80 -2.46
CA LEU A 14 5.49 2.74 -2.31
C LEU A 14 5.85 4.20 -2.60
N GLN A 15 7.13 4.54 -2.62
CA GLN A 15 7.62 5.88 -2.97
C GLN A 15 7.51 6.16 -4.48
N LYS A 16 7.09 7.39 -4.84
CA LYS A 16 6.97 7.90 -6.23
C LYS A 16 6.15 7.01 -7.19
N ARG A 17 5.24 6.21 -6.64
CA ARG A 17 4.33 5.33 -7.38
C ARG A 17 2.89 5.49 -6.92
N LEU A 18 1.99 5.29 -7.87
CA LEU A 18 0.56 5.11 -7.63
C LEU A 18 0.14 3.79 -8.27
N PHE A 19 -0.70 3.04 -7.57
CA PHE A 19 -1.18 1.76 -8.02
C PHE A 19 -2.66 1.83 -8.35
N ARG A 20 -3.05 1.18 -9.44
CA ARG A 20 -4.45 1.02 -9.85
C ARG A 20 -4.73 -0.47 -10.02
N ILE A 21 -5.81 -0.95 -9.44
CA ILE A 21 -6.37 -2.26 -9.78
C ILE A 21 -7.23 -2.05 -11.03
N PRO A 22 -6.93 -2.66 -12.18
CA PRO A 22 -7.73 -2.49 -13.40
C PRO A 22 -9.09 -3.18 -13.30
N GLU A 23 -10.09 -2.66 -14.01
CA GLU A 23 -11.49 -3.17 -14.02
C GLU A 23 -11.63 -4.69 -14.18
N TYR A 24 -10.79 -5.32 -15.01
CA TYR A 24 -10.83 -6.75 -15.26
C TYR A 24 -10.33 -7.63 -14.09
N GLN A 25 -9.75 -7.03 -13.07
CA GLN A 25 -9.30 -7.76 -11.89
C GLN A 25 -10.43 -7.98 -10.89
N ARG A 26 -10.38 -9.11 -10.17
CA ARG A 26 -11.39 -9.44 -9.15
C ARG A 26 -11.33 -8.51 -7.93
N ALA A 27 -12.44 -8.45 -7.20
CA ALA A 27 -12.52 -7.72 -5.93
C ALA A 27 -11.62 -8.30 -4.84
N TYR A 28 -11.45 -7.55 -3.75
CA TYR A 28 -10.73 -8.05 -2.58
C TYR A 28 -11.41 -9.31 -2.05
N SER A 29 -10.64 -10.40 -1.85
CA SER A 29 -11.22 -11.71 -1.52
C SER A 29 -10.37 -12.53 -0.55
N TRP A 30 -9.34 -11.93 0.06
CA TRP A 30 -8.55 -12.61 1.08
C TRP A 30 -9.39 -12.83 2.33
N GLN A 31 -9.44 -14.09 2.76
CA GLN A 31 -10.12 -14.53 3.96
C GLN A 31 -9.16 -14.58 5.14
N GLU A 32 -9.68 -14.97 6.30
CA GLU A 32 -8.93 -14.97 7.55
C GLU A 32 -7.62 -15.75 7.46
N LYS A 33 -7.63 -16.91 6.82
CA LYS A 33 -6.43 -17.73 6.62
C LYS A 33 -5.30 -16.95 5.94
N GLN A 34 -5.56 -16.33 4.79
CA GLN A 34 -4.50 -15.61 4.06
C GLN A 34 -4.00 -14.38 4.83
N ARG A 35 -4.89 -13.71 5.57
CA ARG A 35 -4.51 -12.59 6.44
C ARG A 35 -3.60 -13.07 7.57
N ASN A 36 -3.97 -14.18 8.23
CA ASN A 36 -3.19 -14.77 9.30
C ASN A 36 -1.80 -15.22 8.82
N ASP A 37 -1.72 -15.85 7.65
CA ASP A 37 -0.45 -16.24 7.04
C ASP A 37 0.46 -15.01 6.84
N LEU A 38 -0.07 -13.91 6.29
CA LEU A 38 0.69 -12.66 6.14
C LEU A 38 1.15 -12.09 7.50
N PHE A 39 0.29 -12.09 8.52
CA PHE A 39 0.66 -11.61 9.84
C PHE A 39 1.74 -12.48 10.49
N GLU A 40 1.68 -13.79 10.31
CA GLU A 40 2.72 -14.71 10.80
C GLU A 40 4.06 -14.44 10.13
N ASP A 41 4.09 -14.21 8.82
CA ASP A 41 5.32 -13.85 8.11
C ASP A 41 5.93 -12.55 8.65
N ILE A 42 5.09 -11.53 8.92
CA ILE A 42 5.52 -10.28 9.55
C ILE A 42 6.04 -10.51 10.99
N ARG A 43 5.41 -11.39 11.77
CA ARG A 43 5.88 -11.72 13.12
C ARG A 43 7.23 -12.45 13.10
N ARG A 44 7.42 -13.37 12.16
CA ARG A 44 8.66 -14.13 11.98
C ARG A 44 9.83 -13.20 11.66
N LEU A 45 9.60 -12.16 10.85
CA LEU A 45 10.61 -11.12 10.58
C LEU A 45 11.22 -10.50 11.86
N LYS A 46 10.40 -10.28 12.90
CA LYS A 46 10.89 -9.76 14.19
C LYS A 46 11.89 -10.71 14.86
N GLN A 47 11.77 -12.02 14.65
CA GLN A 47 12.59 -13.03 15.31
C GLN A 47 14.01 -13.12 14.71
N TYR A 48 14.20 -12.72 13.46
CA TYR A 48 15.46 -12.87 12.74
C TYR A 48 16.39 -11.65 12.82
N GLY A 49 16.00 -10.59 13.55
CA GLY A 49 16.77 -9.34 13.64
C GLY A 49 16.71 -8.49 12.36
N SER A 50 17.31 -7.30 12.39
CA SER A 50 17.26 -6.32 11.28
C SER A 50 18.09 -6.69 10.05
N GLU A 51 18.90 -7.75 10.12
CA GLU A 51 19.85 -8.12 9.06
C GLU A 51 19.28 -9.11 8.03
N ARG A 52 18.06 -9.62 8.25
CA ARG A 52 17.42 -10.55 7.30
C ARG A 52 16.24 -9.91 6.59
N HIS A 53 16.32 -9.91 5.26
CA HIS A 53 15.19 -9.59 4.41
C HIS A 53 14.32 -10.84 4.22
N HIS A 54 13.00 -10.69 4.37
CA HIS A 54 12.04 -11.71 3.97
C HIS A 54 11.55 -11.38 2.57
N PHE A 55 11.71 -12.33 1.65
CA PHE A 55 11.08 -12.24 0.34
C PHE A 55 9.59 -12.51 0.49
N MET A 56 8.79 -11.45 0.50
CA MET A 56 7.36 -11.56 0.74
C MET A 56 6.64 -12.21 -0.46
N ALA A 57 6.83 -11.66 -1.67
CA ALA A 57 6.57 -12.28 -2.98
C ALA A 57 6.81 -11.27 -4.11
N THR A 58 6.68 -11.77 -5.34
CA THR A 58 6.59 -10.99 -6.57
C THR A 58 5.27 -10.20 -6.66
N MET A 59 5.38 -8.96 -7.12
CA MET A 59 4.26 -8.14 -7.62
C MET A 59 4.44 -7.99 -9.12
N VAL A 60 3.38 -8.18 -9.91
CA VAL A 60 3.42 -7.95 -11.36
C VAL A 60 2.60 -6.71 -11.65
N CYS A 61 3.23 -5.72 -12.28
CA CYS A 61 2.63 -4.43 -12.58
C CYS A 61 2.94 -4.02 -14.03
N LEU A 62 2.00 -3.32 -14.65
CA LEU A 62 2.18 -2.64 -15.93
C LEU A 62 2.31 -1.14 -15.67
N GLN A 63 3.48 -0.57 -15.94
CA GLN A 63 3.65 0.88 -15.90
C GLN A 63 2.87 1.51 -17.05
N THR A 64 2.07 2.54 -16.74
CA THR A 64 1.36 3.31 -17.76
C THR A 64 2.22 4.45 -18.27
N SER A 65 1.87 5.00 -19.44
CA SER A 65 2.50 6.24 -19.95
C SER A 65 2.14 7.48 -19.14
N ASN A 66 1.08 7.40 -18.33
CA ASN A 66 0.56 8.51 -17.55
C ASN A 66 1.30 8.63 -16.22
N LYS A 67 1.39 9.87 -15.76
CA LYS A 67 1.95 10.23 -14.45
C LYS A 67 1.05 11.26 -13.80
N GLU A 68 1.11 11.34 -12.48
CA GLU A 68 0.45 12.38 -11.71
C GLU A 68 1.51 13.25 -11.04
N GLU A 69 1.24 14.54 -10.90
CA GLU A 69 2.16 15.50 -10.29
C GLU A 69 1.53 16.16 -9.07
N ILE A 70 2.32 16.33 -8.01
CA ILE A 70 1.97 17.18 -6.85
C ILE A 70 3.16 18.07 -6.56
N GLY A 71 3.00 19.37 -6.80
CA GLY A 71 4.11 20.32 -6.60
C GLY A 71 5.29 19.97 -7.50
N ALA A 72 6.43 19.64 -6.89
CA ALA A 72 7.64 19.22 -7.61
C ALA A 72 7.79 17.69 -7.73
N ASP A 73 6.88 16.90 -7.15
CA ASP A 73 6.95 15.45 -7.16
C ASP A 73 6.13 14.86 -8.33
N GLU A 74 6.74 13.89 -9.01
CA GLU A 74 6.14 13.13 -10.11
C GLU A 74 5.92 11.67 -9.68
N PHE A 75 4.72 11.14 -9.95
CA PHE A 75 4.30 9.79 -9.58
C PHE A 75 3.99 8.96 -10.81
N ASN A 76 4.69 7.83 -10.94
CA ASN A 76 4.41 6.86 -12.00
C ASN A 76 3.19 6.02 -11.63
N ILE A 77 2.27 5.84 -12.59
CA ILE A 77 1.08 5.01 -12.39
C ILE A 77 1.36 3.57 -12.85
N PHE A 78 1.00 2.61 -12.01
CA PHE A 78 1.14 1.18 -12.25
C PHE A 78 -0.21 0.47 -12.13
N ASN A 79 -0.60 -0.22 -13.20
CA ASN A 79 -1.73 -1.14 -13.18
C ASN A 79 -1.30 -2.49 -12.61
N ILE A 80 -1.93 -2.95 -11.54
CA ILE A 80 -1.59 -4.23 -10.90
C ILE A 80 -2.14 -5.38 -11.73
N VAL A 81 -1.25 -6.30 -12.11
CA VAL A 81 -1.58 -7.55 -12.83
C VAL A 81 -1.65 -8.73 -11.86
N ASP A 82 -0.73 -8.79 -10.89
CA ASP A 82 -0.74 -9.80 -9.82
C ASP A 82 -0.23 -9.22 -8.50
N GLY A 83 -0.70 -9.79 -7.38
CA GLY A 83 -0.35 -9.40 -6.02
C GLY A 83 -1.30 -8.36 -5.39
N GLN A 84 -2.41 -8.03 -6.06
CA GLN A 84 -3.37 -7.01 -5.62
C GLN A 84 -3.91 -7.22 -4.19
N GLN A 85 -4.21 -8.46 -3.81
CA GLN A 85 -4.82 -8.79 -2.52
C GLN A 85 -3.86 -8.51 -1.36
N ARG A 86 -2.59 -8.84 -1.59
CA ARG A 86 -1.51 -8.65 -0.64
C ARG A 86 -1.21 -7.16 -0.47
N LEU A 87 -1.03 -6.43 -1.57
CA LEU A 87 -0.78 -4.99 -1.51
C LEU A 87 -1.94 -4.24 -0.84
N THR A 88 -3.18 -4.61 -1.16
CA THR A 88 -4.37 -4.05 -0.50
C THR A 88 -4.32 -4.29 1.01
N THR A 89 -4.04 -5.53 1.44
CA THR A 89 -3.96 -5.87 2.87
C THR A 89 -2.85 -5.12 3.59
N LEU A 90 -1.66 -5.00 2.97
CA LEU A 90 -0.55 -4.23 3.54
C LEU A 90 -0.90 -2.75 3.70
N ILE A 91 -1.56 -2.16 2.71
CA ILE A 91 -2.02 -0.76 2.78
C ILE A 91 -3.05 -0.57 3.90
N ILE A 92 -3.97 -1.52 4.11
CA ILE A 92 -4.92 -1.49 5.24
C ILE A 92 -4.17 -1.54 6.57
N ILE A 93 -3.17 -2.43 6.70
CA ILE A 93 -2.32 -2.55 7.89
C ILE A 93 -1.58 -1.23 8.15
N LEU A 94 -0.98 -0.62 7.12
CA LEU A 94 -0.29 0.66 7.23
C LEU A 94 -1.24 1.76 7.72
N LYS A 95 -2.47 1.86 7.18
CA LYS A 95 -3.44 2.84 7.66
C LYS A 95 -3.87 2.58 9.11
N ALA A 96 -4.04 1.31 9.50
CA ALA A 96 -4.35 0.95 10.89
C ALA A 96 -3.21 1.36 11.85
N LEU A 97 -1.95 1.19 11.42
CA LEU A 97 -0.77 1.64 12.15
C LEU A 97 -0.75 3.17 12.25
N THR A 98 -0.99 3.89 11.16
CA THR A 98 -1.13 5.35 11.16
C THR A 98 -2.13 5.82 12.23
N LYS A 99 -3.33 5.24 12.25
CA LYS A 99 -4.36 5.57 13.26
C LYS A 99 -3.90 5.35 14.69
N LYS A 100 -3.17 4.26 14.94
CA LYS A 100 -2.66 3.96 16.28
C LYS A 100 -1.54 4.93 16.69
N LEU A 101 -0.65 5.26 15.76
CA LEU A 101 0.53 6.09 16.01
C LEU A 101 0.17 7.57 16.21
N ILE A 102 -0.82 8.10 15.49
CA ILE A 102 -1.28 9.50 15.63
C ILE A 102 -1.77 9.79 17.06
N ASN A 103 -2.32 8.79 17.75
CA ASN A 103 -2.80 8.91 19.13
C ASN A 103 -1.71 8.60 20.18
N GLY A 104 -0.47 8.37 19.75
CA GLY A 104 0.67 8.05 20.61
C GLY A 104 1.41 9.28 21.14
N ASN A 105 2.65 9.07 21.57
CA ASN A 105 3.55 10.16 21.97
C ASN A 105 4.00 11.00 20.75
N ALA A 106 4.74 12.09 20.98
CA ALA A 106 5.19 12.98 19.91
C ALA A 106 6.01 12.28 18.80
N LYS A 107 6.81 11.26 19.16
CA LYS A 107 7.58 10.48 18.20
C LYS A 107 6.67 9.61 17.35
N ASP A 108 5.74 8.88 17.98
CA ASP A 108 4.76 8.04 17.29
C ASP A 108 3.90 8.88 16.35
N LYS A 109 3.44 10.04 16.82
CA LYS A 109 2.64 10.96 16.01
C LYS A 109 3.37 11.37 14.72
N LYS A 110 4.65 11.74 14.83
CA LYS A 110 5.48 12.09 13.66
C LYS A 110 5.62 10.93 12.67
N GLU A 111 5.79 9.70 13.15
CA GLU A 111 5.85 8.52 12.26
C GLU A 111 4.47 8.20 11.64
N GLY A 112 3.40 8.40 12.40
CA GLY A 112 2.02 8.28 11.90
C GLY A 112 1.73 9.27 10.78
N GLU A 113 2.15 10.53 10.93
CA GLU A 113 2.02 11.58 9.90
C GLU A 113 2.76 11.21 8.61
N LYS A 114 4.01 10.76 8.70
CA LYS A 114 4.78 10.27 7.53
C LYS A 114 4.09 9.12 6.80
N LEU A 115 3.58 8.15 7.56
CA LEU A 115 2.83 7.04 6.96
C LEU A 115 1.55 7.53 6.29
N ASN A 116 0.86 8.51 6.88
CA ASN A 116 -0.33 9.09 6.28
C ASN A 116 -0.01 9.79 4.94
N GLU A 117 1.07 10.57 4.90
CA GLU A 117 1.57 11.22 3.68
C GLU A 117 1.97 10.20 2.60
N LEU A 118 2.50 9.04 2.99
CA LEU A 118 2.79 7.96 2.03
C LEU A 118 1.50 7.39 1.41
N LEU A 119 0.45 7.21 2.20
CA LEU A 119 -0.82 6.62 1.75
C LEU A 119 -1.69 7.60 0.96
N VAL A 120 -1.71 8.86 1.39
CA VAL A 120 -2.60 9.92 0.90
C VAL A 120 -1.78 11.19 0.68
N LYS A 121 -1.69 11.63 -0.58
CA LYS A 121 -0.81 12.72 -1.02
C LYS A 121 -1.60 13.90 -1.60
N GLY A 122 -0.97 15.08 -1.57
CA GLY A 122 -1.45 16.27 -2.28
C GLY A 122 -2.84 16.70 -1.85
N ASP A 123 -3.03 16.87 -0.54
CA ASP A 123 -4.31 17.27 0.06
C ASP A 123 -5.46 16.30 -0.29
N GLN A 124 -5.21 15.00 -0.06
CA GLN A 124 -6.18 13.91 -0.27
C GLN A 124 -6.58 13.63 -1.72
N ARG A 125 -5.87 14.22 -2.69
CA ARG A 125 -6.12 14.03 -4.13
C ARG A 125 -5.57 12.70 -4.63
N LEU A 126 -4.34 12.34 -4.24
CA LEU A 126 -3.68 11.14 -4.74
C LEU A 126 -3.64 10.06 -3.66
N ILE A 127 -4.30 8.95 -3.94
CA ILE A 127 -4.34 7.77 -3.09
C ILE A 127 -3.38 6.75 -3.65
N LEU A 128 -2.52 6.20 -2.79
CA LEU A 128 -1.49 5.23 -3.17
C LEU A 128 -2.04 4.03 -3.95
N LEU A 129 -3.24 3.55 -3.61
CA LEU A 129 -3.92 2.45 -4.29
C LEU A 129 -5.36 2.83 -4.61
N GLN A 130 -5.72 2.74 -5.88
CA GLN A 130 -7.10 2.86 -6.38
C GLN A 130 -7.64 1.47 -6.69
N THR A 131 -8.81 1.12 -6.14
CA THR A 131 -9.48 -0.16 -6.38
C THR A 131 -10.66 0.01 -7.35
N ASN A 132 -11.08 -1.07 -8.01
CA ASN A 132 -12.02 -1.06 -9.15
C ASN A 132 -13.45 -1.58 -8.85
N HIS A 133 -13.82 -1.80 -7.58
CA HIS A 133 -15.11 -2.41 -7.22
C HIS A 133 -15.98 -1.50 -6.37
N ASP A 134 -17.23 -1.89 -6.09
CA ASP A 134 -18.22 -1.15 -5.30
C ASP A 134 -17.68 -0.68 -3.93
N SER A 135 -16.74 -1.43 -3.34
CA SER A 135 -16.06 -1.07 -2.09
C SER A 135 -14.93 -0.05 -2.25
N SER A 136 -14.68 0.47 -3.45
CA SER A 136 -13.63 1.45 -3.74
C SER A 136 -13.84 2.75 -2.99
N PHE A 137 -15.09 3.22 -2.91
CA PHE A 137 -15.45 4.37 -2.09
C PHE A 137 -15.11 4.11 -0.62
N MET A 138 -15.50 2.94 -0.09
CA MET A 138 -15.24 2.57 1.30
C MET A 138 -13.76 2.50 1.62
N PHE A 139 -12.98 1.89 0.72
CA PHE A 139 -11.53 1.79 0.85
C PHE A 139 -10.88 3.18 0.79
N ARG A 140 -11.31 4.03 -0.14
CA ARG A 140 -10.86 5.43 -0.25
C ARG A 140 -11.17 6.22 1.01
N SER A 141 -12.41 6.17 1.51
CA SER A 141 -12.83 6.88 2.72
C SER A 141 -12.07 6.36 3.94
N TYR A 142 -11.84 5.05 4.05
CA TYR A 142 -10.99 4.51 5.11
C TYR A 142 -9.55 5.04 5.03
N LEU A 143 -8.96 5.14 3.83
CA LEU A 143 -7.60 5.67 3.69
C LEU A 143 -7.51 7.17 3.99
N ILE A 144 -8.54 7.94 3.66
CA ILE A 144 -8.56 9.39 3.92
C ILE A 144 -8.92 9.67 5.38
N GLU A 145 -10.10 9.24 5.79
CA GLU A 145 -10.74 9.62 7.06
C GLU A 145 -10.39 8.65 8.20
N GLY A 146 -9.94 7.43 7.87
CA GLY A 146 -9.71 6.39 8.87
C GLY A 146 -10.99 5.78 9.45
N ILE A 147 -12.16 6.12 8.90
CA ILE A 147 -13.45 5.63 9.39
C ILE A 147 -13.74 4.28 8.75
N ILE A 148 -14.13 3.32 9.59
CA ILE A 148 -14.74 2.06 9.13
C ILE A 148 -16.24 2.29 9.29
N PRO A 149 -17.01 2.28 8.19
CA PRO A 149 -18.46 2.41 8.24
C PRO A 149 -19.14 1.24 8.95
#